data_AF-A0A2Z2DZ52-F1
#
_entry.id   AF-A0A2Z2DZ52-F1
#
_cell.length_a   1.000
_cell.length_b   1.000
_cell.length_c   1.000
_cell.angle_alpha   90.00
_cell.angle_beta   90.00
_cell.angle_gamma   90.00
#
_symmetry.space_group_name_H-M   'P 1'
#
loop_
_entity.id
_entity.type
_entity.pdbx_description
1 polymer ?
#
loop_
_entity_poly.entity_id
_entity_poly.type
_entity_poly.pdbx_seq_one_letter_code
_entity_poly.pdbx_strand_id
1 'polypeptide(L)'
;SRLIVVFIVVWMICGAVTLSSTKMADEEEKEDERKKSAAVAGAVIDGIALTFDVLKTILAAIGSVNRKIAIGVDNESGLQWRGNNVYFYSGTSDVHLPEYVSSGKALLYSARKSNGPVATGVVGVMAYHMANGNTLGILFSIPFDYNLY
;
A
#
# COMPACT_ATOMS: atom_id res chain seq x y z
N SER A 1 -18.00 -12.04 -5.28
CA SER A 1 -16.58 -11.62 -5.24
C SER A 1 -15.93 -12.13 -3.98
N ARG A 2 -14.88 -12.94 -4.10
CA ARG A 2 -14.00 -13.27 -2.97
C ARG A 2 -12.92 -12.20 -2.89
N LEU A 3 -12.82 -11.54 -1.74
CA LEU A 3 -11.82 -10.51 -1.47
C LEU A 3 -10.51 -11.20 -1.12
N ILE A 4 -9.46 -11.02 -1.91
CA ILE A 4 -8.11 -11.47 -1.57
C ILE A 4 -7.30 -10.23 -1.23
N VAL A 5 -6.82 -10.15 0.00
CA VAL A 5 -5.90 -9.11 0.46
C VAL A 5 -4.59 -9.78 0.81
N VAL A 6 -3.53 -9.41 0.09
CA VAL A 6 -2.19 -9.94 0.30
C VAL A 6 -1.42 -8.95 1.16
N PHE A 7 -0.99 -9.39 2.35
CA PHE A 7 -0.09 -8.66 3.23
C PHE A 7 1.30 -9.28 3.11
N ILE A 8 2.28 -8.52 2.62
CA ILE A 8 3.70 -8.90 2.73
C ILE A 8 4.27 -8.02 3.83
N VAL A 9 4.39 -8.58 5.03
CA VAL A 9 5.02 -7.94 6.18
C VAL A 9 6.38 -8.63 6.36
N VAL A 10 7.47 -7.95 6.00
CA VAL A 10 8.84 -8.42 6.26
C VAL A 10 9.29 -7.81 7.57
N TRP A 11 9.13 -8.53 8.68
CA TRP A 11 9.68 -8.13 9.97
C TRP A 11 11.14 -8.60 10.10
N MET A 12 12.07 -7.66 10.27
CA MET A 12 13.39 -7.94 10.84
C MET A 12 13.39 -7.34 12.25
N ILE A 13 13.26 -8.20 13.27
CA ILE A 13 13.22 -7.78 14.67
C ILE A 13 14.64 -7.40 15.11
N CYS A 14 14.88 -6.13 15.42
CA CYS A 14 15.93 -5.70 16.35
C CYS A 14 15.26 -4.95 17.49
N GLY A 15 15.13 -5.60 18.63
CA GLY A 15 14.44 -5.07 19.80
C GLY A 15 15.31 -4.14 20.66
N ALA A 16 14.71 -3.06 21.14
CA ALA A 16 14.57 -2.72 22.57
C ALA A 16 13.83 -1.37 22.67
N VAL A 17 12.55 -1.38 23.09
CA VAL A 17 11.84 -0.15 23.46
C VAL A 17 11.54 -0.22 24.95
N THR A 18 12.11 0.70 25.72
CA THR A 18 11.71 0.94 27.12
C THR A 18 10.49 1.86 27.11
N LEU A 19 9.41 1.42 27.76
CA LEU A 19 8.18 2.18 27.92
C LEU A 19 8.32 3.12 29.13
N SER A 20 8.05 4.41 28.95
CA SER A 20 7.73 5.31 30.06
C SER A 20 6.46 6.09 29.72
N SER A 21 5.51 6.05 30.65
CA SER A 21 4.13 6.48 30.48
C SER A 21 3.93 7.92 30.96
N THR A 22 2.84 8.48 30.43
CA THR A 22 1.86 9.35 31.10
C THR A 22 1.95 10.87 30.91
N LYS A 23 0.77 11.40 30.51
CA LYS A 23 0.20 12.75 30.64
C LYS A 23 0.53 13.72 29.50
N MET A 24 -0.44 13.91 28.59
CA MET A 24 -1.06 15.19 28.17
C MET A 24 -2.25 14.86 27.24
N ALA A 25 -3.32 14.31 27.82
CA ALA A 25 -4.62 14.26 27.16
C ALA A 25 -5.41 15.46 27.69
N ASP A 26 -6.05 16.23 26.81
CA ASP A 26 -7.28 17.03 27.05
C ASP A 26 -7.31 18.39 26.31
N GLU A 27 -6.29 18.80 25.55
CA GLU A 27 -6.34 20.06 24.76
C GLU A 27 -6.13 19.91 23.24
N GLU A 28 -5.77 18.73 22.72
CA GLU A 28 -5.52 18.52 21.26
C GLU A 28 -6.77 18.14 20.43
N GLU A 29 -7.92 17.85 21.05
CA GLU A 29 -9.10 17.30 20.35
C GLU A 29 -9.80 18.26 19.35
N LYS A 30 -9.40 19.54 19.25
CA LYS A 30 -10.04 20.50 18.32
C LYS A 30 -9.17 20.97 17.15
N GLU A 31 -7.90 20.59 17.09
CA GLU A 31 -7.03 20.91 15.94
C GLU A 31 -6.78 19.72 15.00
N ASP A 32 -6.99 18.49 15.46
CA ASP A 32 -6.66 17.27 14.71
C ASP A 32 -7.65 16.91 13.58
N GLU A 33 -8.84 17.53 13.56
CA GLU A 33 -9.81 17.31 12.47
C GLU A 33 -9.35 17.90 11.12
N ARG A 34 -8.31 18.75 11.09
CA ARG A 34 -7.87 19.47 9.87
C ARG A 34 -6.65 18.88 9.17
N LYS A 35 -6.08 17.77 9.64
CA LYS A 35 -4.95 17.10 8.98
C LYS A 35 -5.08 15.59 8.87
N LYS A 36 -6.31 15.09 8.74
CA LYS A 36 -6.53 13.75 8.17
C LYS A 36 -6.18 13.79 6.68
N SER A 37 -4.89 13.81 6.36
CA SER A 37 -4.35 13.46 5.04
C SER A 37 -5.01 12.14 4.68
N ALA A 38 -6.05 12.20 3.84
CA ALA A 38 -6.88 11.04 3.56
C ALA A 38 -5.96 9.96 3.00
N ALA A 39 -5.91 8.80 3.66
CA ALA A 39 -5.13 7.66 3.22
C ALA A 39 -5.72 7.16 1.88
N VAL A 40 -5.22 7.72 0.78
CA VAL A 40 -5.63 7.43 -0.60
C VAL A 40 -4.51 6.72 -1.33
N ALA A 41 -4.85 5.95 -2.36
CA ALA A 41 -3.84 5.35 -3.22
C ALA A 41 -2.98 6.44 -3.86
N GLY A 42 -1.66 6.22 -3.91
CA GLY A 42 -0.65 7.17 -4.37
C GLY A 42 -0.06 8.01 -3.25
N ALA A 43 -0.62 7.94 -2.04
CA ALA A 43 -0.07 8.61 -0.88
C ALA A 43 1.01 7.78 -0.17
N VAL A 44 1.78 8.47 0.66
CA VAL A 44 2.67 7.88 1.67
C VAL A 44 2.16 8.34 3.03
N ILE A 45 1.97 7.40 3.93
CA ILE A 45 1.47 7.63 5.29
C ILE A 45 2.50 7.17 6.32
N ASP A 46 2.27 7.46 7.61
CA ASP A 46 3.03 6.82 8.68
C ASP A 46 2.84 5.30 8.65
N GLY A 47 3.93 4.55 8.86
CA GLY A 47 3.90 3.08 8.85
C GLY A 47 2.88 2.50 9.81
N ILE A 48 2.83 3.04 11.04
CA ILE A 48 1.86 2.66 12.08
C ILE A 48 0.40 2.91 11.69
N ALA A 49 0.14 3.84 10.75
CA ALA A 49 -1.20 4.13 10.28
C ALA A 49 -1.67 3.17 9.17
N LEU A 50 -0.78 2.31 8.65
CA LEU A 50 -1.15 1.28 7.69
C LEU A 50 -1.98 0.19 8.36
N THR A 51 -3.28 0.21 8.10
CA THR A 51 -4.24 -0.77 8.63
C THR A 51 -5.09 -1.38 7.53
N PHE A 52 -5.78 -2.48 7.84
CA PHE A 52 -6.71 -3.11 6.91
C PHE A 52 -7.87 -2.19 6.51
N ASP A 53 -8.32 -1.30 7.39
CA ASP A 53 -9.42 -0.38 7.11
C ASP A 53 -9.00 0.73 6.14
N VAL A 54 -7.75 1.18 6.19
CA VAL A 54 -7.16 2.04 5.15
C VAL A 54 -7.21 1.33 3.79
N LEU A 55 -6.75 0.08 3.73
CA LEU A 55 -6.75 -0.68 2.46
C LEU A 55 -8.16 -0.97 1.94
N LYS A 56 -9.13 -1.27 2.82
CA LYS A 56 -10.55 -1.39 2.44
C LYS A 56 -11.08 -0.09 1.85
N THR A 57 -10.75 1.04 2.46
CA THR A 57 -11.20 2.36 2.00
C THR A 57 -10.66 2.65 0.60
N ILE A 58 -9.37 2.37 0.37
CA ILE A 58 -8.76 2.46 -0.96
C ILE A 58 -9.47 1.53 -1.95
N LEU A 59 -9.69 0.27 -1.56
CA LEU A 59 -10.35 -0.70 -2.44
C LEU A 59 -11.79 -0.28 -2.79
N ALA A 60 -12.51 0.32 -1.85
CA ALA A 60 -13.85 0.86 -2.06
C ALA A 60 -13.82 2.04 -3.06
N ALA A 61 -12.82 2.93 -2.94
CA ALA A 61 -12.66 4.09 -3.82
C ALA A 61 -12.42 3.73 -5.30
N ILE A 62 -11.87 2.55 -5.60
CA ILE A 62 -11.74 2.03 -6.98
C ILE A 62 -13.11 1.82 -7.66
N GLY A 63 -14.19 1.74 -6.88
CA GLY A 63 -15.55 1.52 -7.39
C GLY A 63 -15.86 0.07 -7.74
N SER A 64 -16.98 -0.14 -8.43
CA SER A 64 -17.55 -1.46 -8.73
C SER A 64 -16.80 -2.20 -9.85
N VAL A 65 -15.59 -2.69 -9.53
CA VAL A 65 -14.75 -3.48 -10.44
C VAL A 65 -14.51 -4.88 -9.85
N ASN A 66 -14.66 -5.91 -10.69
CA ASN A 66 -14.64 -7.32 -10.24
C ASN A 66 -13.27 -7.84 -9.84
N ARG A 67 -12.18 -7.26 -10.36
CA ARG A 67 -10.80 -7.62 -9.99
C ARG A 67 -10.05 -6.32 -9.71
N LYS A 68 -9.65 -6.14 -8.46
CA LYS A 68 -8.97 -4.95 -7.95
C LYS A 68 -8.17 -5.32 -6.70
N ILE A 69 -7.14 -4.53 -6.42
CA ILE A 69 -6.26 -4.69 -5.26
C ILE A 69 -5.92 -3.31 -4.69
N ALA A 70 -5.87 -3.23 -3.37
CA ALA A 70 -5.23 -2.16 -2.62
C ALA A 70 -3.95 -2.74 -2.01
N ILE A 71 -2.84 -2.04 -2.18
CA ILE A 71 -1.51 -2.46 -1.77
C ILE A 71 -1.00 -1.44 -0.75
N GLY A 72 -0.57 -1.92 0.41
CA GLY A 72 0.15 -1.13 1.39
C GLY A 72 1.48 -1.83 1.66
N VAL A 73 2.59 -1.09 1.58
CA VAL A 73 3.91 -1.63 1.94
C VAL A 73 4.56 -0.68 2.92
N ASP A 74 4.78 -1.19 4.12
CA ASP A 74 5.45 -0.47 5.19
C ASP A 74 6.97 -0.59 5.04
N ASN A 75 7.65 0.55 5.02
CA ASN A 75 9.10 0.60 4.95
C ASN A 75 9.68 0.77 6.34
N GLU A 76 10.04 -0.34 6.96
CA GLU A 76 10.81 -0.37 8.21
C GLU A 76 12.26 -0.81 7.98
N SER A 77 12.77 -0.62 6.76
CA SER A 77 14.08 -1.16 6.37
C SER A 77 15.26 -0.30 6.83
N GLY A 78 15.03 0.87 7.44
CA GLY A 78 16.06 1.85 7.74
C GLY A 78 16.63 2.58 6.51
N LEU A 79 16.05 2.36 5.31
CA LEU A 79 16.54 2.91 4.04
C LEU A 79 15.45 3.74 3.37
N GLN A 80 15.84 4.80 2.65
CA GLN A 80 14.92 5.48 1.74
C GLN A 80 14.72 4.64 0.48
N TRP A 81 13.47 4.54 0.03
CA TRP A 81 13.11 3.94 -1.25
C TRP A 81 12.74 5.04 -2.24
N ARG A 82 13.11 4.85 -3.51
CA ARG A 82 12.70 5.69 -4.64
C ARG A 82 11.92 4.85 -5.65
N GLY A 83 10.69 5.25 -5.96
CA GLY A 83 9.85 4.60 -6.96
C GLY A 83 10.54 4.59 -8.32
N ASN A 84 10.59 3.43 -8.96
CA ASN A 84 11.12 3.27 -10.31
C ASN A 84 9.97 3.17 -11.31
N ASN A 85 9.31 2.02 -11.36
CA ASN A 85 8.22 1.78 -12.30
C ASN A 85 7.24 0.72 -11.78
N VAL A 86 6.10 0.63 -12.47
CA VAL A 86 5.17 -0.48 -12.35
C VAL A 86 4.96 -1.08 -13.73
N TYR A 87 5.25 -2.37 -13.86
CA TYR A 87 4.93 -3.14 -15.06
C TYR A 87 3.64 -3.93 -14.83
N PHE A 88 2.64 -3.71 -15.68
CA PHE A 88 1.40 -4.50 -15.68
C PHE A 88 1.45 -5.55 -16.78
N TYR A 89 1.48 -6.82 -16.39
CA TYR A 89 1.19 -7.93 -17.31
C TYR A 89 -0.30 -7.96 -17.66
N SER A 90 -1.16 -7.65 -16.69
CA SER A 90 -2.62 -7.57 -16.88
C SER A 90 -3.22 -6.49 -16.00
N GLY A 91 -4.25 -5.79 -16.49
CA GLY A 91 -4.89 -4.71 -15.76
C GLY A 91 -4.14 -3.39 -15.85
N THR A 92 -4.48 -2.45 -14.97
CA THR A 92 -3.97 -1.08 -14.96
C THR A 92 -4.08 -0.44 -13.56
N SER A 93 -3.53 0.75 -13.41
CA SER A 93 -3.70 1.63 -12.25
C SER A 93 -4.02 3.04 -12.76
N ASP A 94 -4.92 3.72 -12.06
CA ASP A 94 -5.25 5.14 -12.30
C ASP A 94 -4.40 6.06 -11.39
N VAL A 95 -3.41 5.50 -10.68
CA VAL A 95 -2.64 6.12 -9.60
C VAL A 95 -1.15 6.05 -9.90
N HIS A 96 -0.43 7.13 -9.62
CA HIS A 96 1.03 7.19 -9.75
C HIS A 96 1.71 6.44 -8.60
N LEU A 97 2.82 5.75 -8.92
CA LEU A 97 3.64 5.11 -7.90
C LEU A 97 4.26 6.20 -7.00
N PRO A 98 4.14 6.11 -5.67
CA PRO A 98 4.80 7.05 -4.77
C PRO A 98 6.30 7.17 -5.05
N GLU A 99 6.78 8.39 -5.30
CA GLU A 99 8.17 8.60 -5.75
C GLU A 99 9.19 8.33 -4.64
N TYR A 100 8.89 8.68 -3.39
CA TYR A 100 9.79 8.53 -2.26
C TYR A 100 9.08 7.94 -1.06
N VAL A 101 9.68 6.93 -0.43
CA VAL A 101 9.15 6.27 0.77
C VAL A 101 10.29 6.14 1.77
N SER A 102 10.31 7.00 2.78
CA SER A 102 11.31 6.95 3.86
C SER A 102 11.06 5.78 4.82
N SER A 103 12.06 5.44 5.63
CA SER A 103 11.85 4.48 6.73
C SER A 103 10.82 5.02 7.73
N GLY A 104 10.01 4.16 8.34
CA GLY A 104 8.90 4.53 9.21
C GLY A 104 7.62 4.95 8.47
N LYS A 105 7.59 4.80 7.14
CA LYS A 105 6.47 5.21 6.28
C LYS A 105 5.95 4.05 5.47
N ALA A 106 4.65 4.06 5.20
CA ALA A 106 4.01 3.11 4.31
C ALA A 106 3.55 3.78 3.01
N LEU A 107 3.81 3.12 1.89
CA LEU A 107 3.24 3.50 0.60
C LEU A 107 1.85 2.89 0.45
N LEU A 108 0.94 3.63 -0.19
CA LEU A 108 -0.39 3.16 -0.56
C LEU A 108 -0.52 3.16 -2.08
N TYR A 109 -0.99 2.07 -2.64
CA TYR A 109 -1.18 1.93 -4.09
C TYR A 109 -2.43 1.11 -4.40
N SER A 110 -2.94 1.22 -5.62
CA SER A 110 -4.10 0.46 -6.06
C SER A 110 -3.99 0.08 -7.52
N ALA A 111 -4.58 -1.05 -7.88
CA ALA A 111 -4.70 -1.47 -9.27
C ALA A 111 -6.00 -2.23 -9.50
N ARG A 112 -6.42 -2.32 -10.76
CA ARG A 112 -7.65 -3.01 -11.17
C ARG A 112 -7.50 -3.65 -12.54
N LYS A 113 -8.43 -4.54 -12.89
CA LYS A 113 -8.53 -5.03 -14.28
C LYS A 113 -8.82 -3.87 -15.23
N SER A 114 -8.44 -4.08 -16.49
CA SER A 114 -8.79 -3.18 -17.59
C SER A 114 -10.31 -3.05 -17.74
N ASN A 115 -10.74 -1.87 -18.22
CA ASN A 115 -12.14 -1.58 -18.49
C ASN A 115 -12.71 -2.46 -19.60
N GLY A 116 -14.04 -2.59 -19.64
CA GLY A 116 -14.74 -3.34 -20.66
C GLY A 116 -14.93 -4.83 -20.34
N PRO A 117 -15.63 -5.56 -21.23
CA PRO A 117 -16.03 -6.95 -21.07
C PRO A 117 -14.87 -7.92 -21.36
N VAL A 118 -13.74 -7.71 -20.70
CA VAL A 118 -12.54 -8.54 -20.83
C VAL A 118 -12.38 -9.43 -19.60
N ALA A 119 -12.15 -10.73 -19.82
CA ALA A 119 -11.96 -11.76 -18.80
C ALA A 119 -10.52 -11.77 -18.26
N THR A 120 -10.05 -10.62 -17.77
CA THR A 120 -8.69 -10.44 -17.27
C THR A 120 -8.66 -10.13 -15.78
N GLY A 121 -7.55 -10.52 -15.15
CA GLY A 121 -7.22 -10.19 -13.77
C GLY A 121 -6.57 -8.81 -13.63
N VAL A 122 -5.81 -8.65 -12.55
CA VAL A 122 -4.82 -7.58 -12.40
C VAL A 122 -3.52 -8.19 -11.88
N VAL A 123 -2.45 -8.05 -12.66
CA VAL A 123 -1.16 -8.72 -12.44
C VAL A 123 -0.05 -7.76 -12.83
N GLY A 124 0.92 -7.58 -11.94
CA GLY A 124 2.04 -6.68 -12.20
C GLY A 124 3.14 -6.76 -11.15
N VAL A 125 4.23 -6.07 -11.44
CA VAL A 125 5.38 -5.92 -10.55
C VAL A 125 5.66 -4.43 -10.40
N MET A 126 5.80 -3.95 -9.17
CA MET A 126 6.31 -2.62 -8.88
C MET A 126 7.73 -2.71 -8.32
N ALA A 127 8.57 -1.76 -8.70
CA ALA A 127 9.98 -1.73 -8.32
C ALA A 127 10.34 -0.41 -7.62
N TYR A 128 11.12 -0.54 -6.55
CA TYR A 128 11.70 0.57 -5.81
C TYR A 128 13.21 0.41 -5.69
N HIS A 129 13.96 1.45 -6.02
CA HIS A 129 15.38 1.52 -5.71
C HIS A 129 15.57 1.86 -4.23
N MET A 130 16.35 1.06 -3.52
CA MET A 130 16.71 1.32 -2.14
C MET A 130 18.02 2.09 -2.08
N ALA A 131 18.20 2.90 -1.02
CA ALA A 131 19.42 3.71 -0.82
C ALA A 131 20.73 2.90 -0.77
N ASN A 132 20.67 1.59 -0.54
CA ASN A 132 21.84 0.69 -0.57
C ASN A 132 22.23 0.20 -1.98
N GLY A 133 21.58 0.70 -3.04
CA GLY A 133 21.84 0.32 -4.43
C GLY A 133 21.09 -0.92 -4.92
N ASN A 134 20.38 -1.64 -4.05
CA ASN A 134 19.54 -2.77 -4.42
C ASN A 134 18.14 -2.31 -4.86
N THR A 135 17.35 -3.22 -5.43
CA THR A 135 15.97 -2.96 -5.85
C THR A 135 15.01 -3.90 -5.13
N LEU A 136 13.95 -3.34 -4.53
CA LEU A 136 12.81 -4.09 -4.00
C LEU A 136 11.78 -4.28 -5.11
N GLY A 137 11.47 -5.53 -5.43
CA GLY A 137 10.42 -5.90 -6.38
C GLY A 137 9.20 -6.49 -5.64
N ILE A 138 8.01 -5.97 -5.91
CA ILE A 138 6.75 -6.42 -5.31
C ILE A 138 5.84 -6.92 -6.44
N LEU A 139 5.62 -8.24 -6.49
CA LEU A 139 4.70 -8.89 -7.42
C LEU A 139 3.31 -8.99 -6.81
N PHE A 140 2.28 -8.73 -7.62
CA PHE A 140 0.89 -9.04 -7.29
C PHE A 140 0.22 -9.76 -8.46
N SER A 141 -0.63 -10.75 -8.15
CA SER A 141 -1.40 -11.51 -9.14
C SER A 141 -2.80 -11.81 -8.61
N ILE A 142 -3.80 -11.19 -9.22
CA ILE A 142 -5.22 -11.39 -8.90
C ILE A 142 -5.86 -11.92 -10.19
N PRO A 143 -6.07 -13.24 -10.31
CA PRO A 143 -6.55 -13.84 -11.56
C PRO A 143 -8.02 -13.48 -11.84
N PHE A 144 -8.41 -13.59 -13.11
CA PHE A 144 -9.84 -13.51 -13.46
C PHE A 144 -10.59 -14.75 -12.98
N ASP A 145 -10.11 -15.95 -13.26
CA ASP A 145 -10.77 -17.18 -12.85
C ASP A 145 -10.10 -17.75 -11.60
N TYR A 146 -10.89 -18.05 -10.57
CA TYR A 146 -10.41 -18.67 -9.33
C TYR A 146 -10.66 -20.19 -9.29
N ASN A 147 -11.26 -20.76 -10.33
CA ASN A 147 -11.42 -22.22 -10.43
C ASN A 147 -10.09 -22.89 -10.83
N LEU A 148 -9.23 -22.16 -11.54
CA LEU A 148 -7.97 -22.66 -12.09
C LEU A 148 -6.73 -21.98 -11.47
N TYR A 149 -6.91 -20.90 -10.71
CA TYR A 149 -5.83 -20.09 -10.14
C TYR A 149 -6.16 -19.64 -8.71
#